data_AF-A0A7W6CWP9-F1
#
_entry.id   AF-A0A7W6CWP9-F1
#
_cell.length_a   1.000
_cell.length_b   1.000
_cell.length_c   1.000
_cell.angle_alpha   90.00
_cell.angle_beta   90.00
_cell.angle_gamma   90.00
#
_symmetry.space_group_name_H-M   'P 1'
#
loop_
_entity.id
_entity.type
_entity.pdbx_description
1 polymer ?
#
loop_
_entity_poly.entity_id
_entity_poly.type
_entity_poly.pdbx_seq_one_letter_code
_entity_poly.pdbx_strand_id
1 'polypeptide(L)'
;MNDTALLSAIDRAMRELQVIREAVASRPAPKVALLKALAEANGDSLFVAADVVSPPLTTSVPSLAAALDQCGARNARALGQLLSSLEGQEFGGLSVLRAGTDRAGILWQVVAVPSVR
;
A
#
# COMPACT_ATOMS: atom_id res chain seq x y z
N MET A 1 -20.48 6.63 43.47
CA MET A 1 -19.94 6.87 42.11
C MET A 1 -21.10 7.46 41.32
N ASN A 2 -21.02 8.74 40.93
CA ASN A 2 -22.18 9.46 40.36
C ASN A 2 -22.46 8.99 38.92
N ASP A 3 -23.71 8.66 38.61
CA ASP A 3 -24.17 8.22 37.28
C ASP A 3 -23.78 9.20 36.16
N THR A 4 -23.66 10.49 36.46
CA THR A 4 -23.20 11.53 35.52
C THR A 4 -21.74 11.36 35.08
N ALA A 5 -20.87 10.85 35.96
CA ALA A 5 -19.47 10.59 35.63
C ALA A 5 -19.33 9.33 34.75
N LEU A 6 -20.21 8.34 34.96
CA LEU A 6 -20.26 7.14 34.12
C LEU A 6 -20.78 7.46 32.71
N LEU A 7 -21.85 8.24 32.60
CA LEU A 7 -22.41 8.67 31.32
C LEU A 7 -21.42 9.51 30.50
N SER A 8 -20.71 10.45 31.14
CA SER A 8 -19.70 11.24 30.45
C SER A 8 -18.49 10.43 29.98
N ALA A 9 -18.09 9.39 30.74
CA ALA A 9 -17.05 8.46 30.31
C ALA A 9 -17.49 7.60 29.11
N ILE A 10 -18.75 7.14 29.09
CA ILE A 10 -19.33 6.39 27.97
C ILE A 10 -19.39 7.27 26.71
N ASP A 11 -19.86 8.51 26.83
CA ASP A 11 -19.91 9.46 25.70
C ASP A 11 -18.54 9.77 25.11
N ARG A 12 -17.51 9.82 25.96
CA ARG A 12 -16.13 9.99 25.51
C ARG A 12 -15.63 8.76 24.76
N ALA A 13 -15.84 7.57 25.32
CA ALA A 13 -15.44 6.31 24.68
C ALA A 13 -16.15 6.12 23.32
N MET A 14 -17.44 6.44 23.21
CA MET A 14 -18.17 6.36 21.95
C MET A 14 -17.63 7.33 20.89
N ARG A 15 -17.25 8.55 21.29
CA ARG A 15 -16.63 9.52 20.37
C ARG A 15 -15.27 9.05 19.88
N GLU A 16 -14.44 8.52 20.78
CA GLU A 16 -13.13 7.95 20.42
C GLU A 16 -13.29 6.77 19.46
N LEU A 17 -14.25 5.88 19.71
CA LEU A 17 -14.57 4.77 18.81
C LEU A 17 -15.05 5.24 17.43
N GLN A 18 -15.87 6.30 17.38
CA GLN A 18 -16.33 6.84 16.10
C GLN A 18 -15.18 7.43 15.29
N VAL A 19 -14.26 8.15 15.93
CA VAL A 19 -13.04 8.66 15.28
C VAL A 19 -12.19 7.51 14.74
N ILE A 20 -12.00 6.45 15.51
CA ILE A 20 -11.24 5.27 15.07
C ILE A 20 -11.91 4.60 13.86
N ARG A 21 -13.25 4.43 13.88
CA ARG A 21 -13.98 3.83 12.77
C ARG A 21 -13.86 4.64 11.49
N GLU A 22 -13.98 5.97 11.59
CA GLU A 22 -13.83 6.88 10.45
C GLU A 22 -12.40 6.82 9.88
N ALA A 23 -11.40 6.80 10.77
CA ALA A 23 -10.00 6.66 10.40
C ALA A 23 -9.68 5.31 9.73
N VAL A 24 -10.40 4.24 10.09
CA VAL A 24 -10.27 2.93 9.45
C VAL A 24 -10.98 2.92 8.09
N ALA A 25 -12.17 3.49 8.00
CA ALA A 25 -12.96 3.55 6.77
C ALA A 25 -12.29 4.40 5.67
N SER A 26 -11.55 5.44 6.06
CA SER A 26 -10.79 6.30 5.14
C SER A 26 -9.44 5.73 4.70
N ARG A 27 -9.01 4.57 5.22
CA ARG A 27 -7.75 3.96 4.77
C ARG A 27 -7.86 3.53 3.31
N PRO A 28 -6.86 3.84 2.48
CA PRO A 28 -6.82 3.33 1.12
C PRO A 28 -6.80 1.80 1.14
N ALA A 29 -7.47 1.18 0.17
CA ALA A 29 -7.42 -0.26 0.01
C ALA A 29 -5.95 -0.74 -0.07
N PRO A 30 -5.60 -1.92 0.48
CA PRO A 30 -4.21 -2.35 0.60
C PRO A 30 -3.41 -2.29 -0.71
N LYS A 31 -4.05 -2.68 -1.83
CA LYS A 31 -3.44 -2.63 -3.17
C LYS A 31 -3.13 -1.20 -3.63
N VAL A 32 -4.01 -0.24 -3.32
CA VAL A 32 -3.79 1.19 -3.62
C VAL A 32 -2.63 1.72 -2.79
N ALA A 33 -2.56 1.36 -1.51
CA ALA A 33 -1.46 1.75 -0.63
C ALA A 33 -0.12 1.19 -1.15
N LEU A 34 -0.11 -0.07 -1.60
CA LEU A 34 1.08 -0.70 -2.18
C LEU A 34 1.56 0.01 -3.45
N LEU A 35 0.69 0.25 -4.43
CA LEU A 35 1.11 0.94 -5.66
C LEU A 35 1.60 2.37 -5.41
N LYS A 36 0.97 3.09 -4.47
CA LYS A 36 1.44 4.42 -4.06
C LYS A 36 2.83 4.37 -3.42
N ALA A 37 3.07 3.42 -2.52
CA ALA A 37 4.38 3.27 -1.88
C ALA A 37 5.46 2.83 -2.89
N LEU A 38 5.11 2.00 -3.87
CA LEU A 38 6.01 1.63 -4.96
C LEU A 38 6.35 2.82 -5.86
N ALA A 39 5.38 3.65 -6.19
CA ALA A 39 5.59 4.89 -6.95
C ALA A 39 6.43 5.91 -6.15
N GLU A 40 6.20 6.02 -4.84
CA GLU A 40 7.02 6.87 -3.96
C GLU A 40 8.47 6.39 -3.91
N ALA A 41 8.69 5.07 -3.80
CA ALA A 41 10.02 4.50 -3.68
C ALA A 41 10.83 4.48 -4.98
N ASN A 42 10.19 4.24 -6.13
CA ASN A 42 10.87 4.05 -7.41
C ASN A 42 10.66 5.20 -8.40
N GLY A 43 9.70 6.09 -8.13
CA GLY A 43 9.27 7.11 -9.10
C GLY A 43 8.80 6.45 -10.40
N ASP A 44 9.26 7.01 -11.52
CA ASP A 44 9.01 6.48 -12.87
C ASP A 44 10.00 5.38 -13.29
N SER A 45 10.89 4.93 -12.39
CA SER A 45 11.96 3.98 -12.71
C SER A 45 11.46 2.54 -12.76
N LEU A 46 12.17 1.72 -13.54
CA LEU A 46 11.99 0.27 -13.52
C LEU A 46 12.55 -0.33 -12.23
N PHE A 47 11.89 -1.36 -11.73
CA PHE A 47 12.34 -2.11 -10.55
C PHE A 47 12.11 -3.61 -10.71
N VAL A 48 12.89 -4.40 -9.98
CA VAL A 48 12.59 -5.83 -9.76
C VAL A 48 12.04 -6.05 -8.36
N ALA A 49 11.24 -7.09 -8.17
CA ALA A 49 10.63 -7.40 -6.88
C ALA A 49 11.68 -7.62 -5.76
N ALA A 50 12.88 -8.09 -6.11
CA ALA A 50 13.97 -8.29 -5.16
C ALA A 50 14.50 -6.98 -4.56
N ASP A 51 14.58 -5.92 -5.37
CA ASP A 51 15.09 -4.61 -4.93
C ASP A 51 14.10 -3.95 -3.98
N VAL A 52 12.79 -4.10 -4.25
CA VAL A 52 11.71 -3.55 -3.43
C VAL A 52 11.68 -4.15 -2.03
N VAL A 53 11.87 -5.47 -1.90
CA VAL A 53 11.85 -6.14 -0.60
C VAL A 53 13.20 -6.04 0.14
N SER A 54 14.19 -5.37 -0.46
CA SER A 54 15.50 -5.21 0.17
C SER A 54 15.44 -4.18 1.32
N PRO A 55 16.25 -4.36 2.38
CA PRO A 55 16.28 -3.43 3.51
C PRO A 55 16.54 -1.96 3.15
N PRO A 56 17.44 -1.61 2.21
CA PRO A 56 17.69 -0.20 1.85
C PRO A 56 16.43 0.54 1.39
N LEU A 57 15.58 -0.11 0.59
CA LEU A 57 14.35 0.52 0.08
C LEU A 57 13.26 0.59 1.16
N THR A 58 13.02 -0.52 1.86
CA THR A 58 12.00 -0.60 2.92
C THR A 58 12.30 0.29 4.13
N THR A 59 13.58 0.59 4.39
CA THR A 59 14.00 1.55 5.43
C THR A 59 13.81 3.00 4.99
N SER A 60 14.06 3.29 3.71
CA SER A 60 13.95 4.65 3.16
C SER A 60 12.49 5.07 2.96
N VAL A 61 11.59 4.10 2.76
CA VAL A 61 10.16 4.32 2.53
C VAL A 61 9.35 3.46 3.51
N PRO A 62 9.09 3.95 4.74
CA PRO A 62 8.36 3.17 5.76
C PRO A 62 6.95 2.74 5.34
N SER A 63 6.30 3.53 4.46
CA SER A 63 5.00 3.21 3.87
C SER A 63 5.04 1.92 3.04
N LEU A 64 6.18 1.60 2.42
CA LEU A 64 6.39 0.41 1.61
C LEU A 64 6.39 -0.86 2.47
N ALA A 65 7.11 -0.87 3.59
CA ALA A 65 7.15 -2.03 4.48
C ALA A 65 5.75 -2.38 5.00
N ALA A 66 4.99 -1.37 5.45
CA ALA A 66 3.62 -1.56 5.93
C ALA A 66 2.68 -2.05 4.82
N ALA A 67 2.82 -1.55 3.59
CA ALA A 67 1.98 -1.97 2.47
C ALA A 67 2.31 -3.40 2.01
N LEU A 68 3.59 -3.78 1.97
CA LEU A 68 4.03 -5.14 1.68
C LEU A 68 3.45 -6.14 2.70
N ASP A 69 3.48 -5.78 3.98
CA ASP A 69 2.89 -6.62 5.05
C ASP A 69 1.38 -6.77 4.91
N GLN A 70 0.66 -5.69 4.65
CA GLN A 70 -0.80 -5.72 4.46
C GLN A 70 -1.22 -6.55 3.24
N CYS A 71 -0.38 -6.59 2.20
CA CYS A 71 -0.61 -7.40 1.01
C CYS A 71 -0.01 -8.81 1.09
N GLY A 72 0.66 -9.19 2.18
CA GLY A 72 1.33 -10.49 2.33
C GLY A 72 2.56 -10.68 1.42
N ALA A 73 3.09 -9.59 0.85
CA ALA A 73 4.18 -9.59 -0.12
C ALA A 73 5.57 -9.48 0.56
N ARG A 74 5.85 -10.35 1.53
CA ARG A 74 7.04 -10.27 2.42
C ARG A 74 8.37 -10.70 1.78
N ASN A 75 8.35 -11.20 0.55
CA ASN A 75 9.55 -11.63 -0.15
C ASN A 75 9.38 -11.41 -1.66
N ALA A 76 10.49 -11.46 -2.40
CA ALA A 76 10.52 -11.15 -3.82
C ALA A 76 9.57 -12.02 -4.65
N ARG A 77 9.41 -13.30 -4.27
CA ARG A 77 8.51 -14.23 -4.95
C ARG A 77 7.04 -13.87 -4.74
N ALA A 78 6.64 -13.63 -3.49
CA ALA A 78 5.28 -13.24 -3.14
C ALA A 78 4.92 -11.90 -3.78
N LEU A 79 5.84 -10.93 -3.75
CA LEU A 79 5.67 -9.65 -4.44
C LEU A 79 5.54 -9.84 -5.94
N GLY A 80 6.43 -10.61 -6.59
CA GLY A 80 6.35 -10.87 -8.02
C GLY A 80 5.01 -11.49 -8.45
N GLN A 81 4.50 -12.47 -7.70
CA GLN A 81 3.18 -13.06 -7.94
C GLN A 81 2.05 -12.05 -7.78
N LEU A 82 2.13 -11.21 -6.74
CA LEU A 82 1.17 -10.14 -6.53
C LEU A 82 1.19 -9.15 -7.70
N LEU A 83 2.36 -8.68 -8.12
CA LEU A 83 2.50 -7.76 -9.25
C LEU A 83 1.92 -8.34 -10.54
N SER A 84 2.18 -9.62 -10.86
CA SER A 84 1.54 -10.31 -11.98
C SER A 84 0.02 -10.34 -11.87
N SER A 85 -0.53 -10.50 -10.66
CA SER A 85 -1.98 -10.47 -10.44
C SER A 85 -2.60 -9.06 -10.53
N LEU A 86 -1.79 -8.01 -10.44
CA LEU A 86 -2.21 -6.60 -10.52
C LEU A 86 -1.93 -5.98 -11.89
N GLU A 87 -1.17 -6.67 -12.74
CA GLU A 87 -0.72 -6.17 -14.04
C GLU A 87 -1.90 -5.68 -14.88
N GLY A 88 -1.81 -4.44 -15.36
CA GLY A 88 -2.83 -3.80 -16.20
C GLY A 88 -4.15 -3.45 -15.51
N GLN A 89 -4.31 -3.74 -14.22
CA GLN A 89 -5.46 -3.30 -13.44
C GLN A 89 -5.22 -1.91 -12.84
N GLU A 90 -6.29 -1.12 -12.74
CA GLU A 90 -6.24 0.22 -12.14
C GLU A 90 -6.58 0.16 -10.64
N PHE A 91 -5.74 0.81 -9.84
CA PHE A 91 -5.95 1.01 -8.41
C PHE A 91 -5.62 2.46 -8.03
N GLY A 92 -6.66 3.27 -7.86
CA GLY A 92 -6.52 4.66 -7.42
C GLY A 92 -5.74 5.54 -8.40
N GLY A 93 -5.99 5.39 -9.70
CA GLY A 93 -5.31 6.12 -10.77
C GLY A 93 -3.90 5.62 -11.09
N LEU A 94 -3.45 4.51 -10.48
CA LEU A 94 -2.17 3.86 -10.76
C LEU A 94 -2.40 2.47 -11.33
N SER A 95 -1.48 2.03 -12.18
CA SER A 95 -1.37 0.64 -12.61
C SER A 95 0.08 0.18 -12.55
N VAL A 96 0.29 -1.12 -12.48
CA VAL A 96 1.63 -1.71 -12.63
C VAL A 96 1.71 -2.43 -13.97
N LEU A 97 2.79 -2.20 -14.69
CA LEU A 97 3.06 -2.80 -16.00
C LEU A 97 4.38 -3.55 -15.98
N ARG A 98 4.41 -4.63 -16.74
CA ARG A 98 5.65 -5.33 -17.06
C ARG A 98 6.36 -4.61 -18.19
N ALA A 99 7.55 -4.09 -17.92
CA ALA A 99 8.38 -3.43 -18.92
C ALA A 99 9.32 -4.40 -19.66
N GLY A 100 9.62 -5.56 -19.05
CA GLY A 100 10.49 -6.56 -19.67
C GLY A 100 11.00 -7.60 -18.68
N THR A 101 12.14 -8.18 -19.01
CA THR A 101 12.88 -9.12 -18.16
C THR A 101 14.37 -8.92 -18.34
N ASP A 102 15.12 -9.11 -17.27
CA ASP A 102 16.58 -9.14 -17.28
C ASP A 102 17.12 -10.35 -16.49
N ARG A 103 18.42 -10.36 -16.22
CA ARG A 103 19.08 -11.41 -15.41
C ARG A 103 18.64 -11.44 -13.95
N ALA A 104 18.06 -10.36 -13.43
CA ALA A 104 17.60 -10.23 -12.05
C ALA A 104 16.11 -10.59 -11.91
N GLY A 105 15.34 -10.53 -13.00
CA GLY A 105 13.96 -11.03 -13.06
C GLY A 105 13.06 -10.22 -13.98
N ILE A 106 11.80 -10.09 -13.59
CA ILE A 106 10.82 -9.27 -14.32
C ILE A 106 11.00 -7.80 -13.91
N LEU A 107 11.13 -6.92 -14.91
CA LEU A 107 11.16 -5.48 -14.73
C LEU A 107 9.73 -4.94 -14.72
N TRP A 108 9.40 -4.25 -13.63
CA TRP A 108 8.10 -3.64 -13.38
C TRP A 108 8.20 -2.12 -13.38
N GLN A 109 7.10 -1.47 -13.70
CA GLN A 109 6.96 -0.03 -13.61
C GLN A 109 5.57 0.31 -13.07
N VAL A 110 5.48 1.27 -12.16
CA VAL A 110 4.19 1.87 -11.79
C VAL A 110 3.94 3.06 -12.71
N VAL A 111 2.74 3.14 -13.28
CA VAL A 111 2.35 4.22 -14.20
C VAL A 111 1.03 4.85 -13.75
N ALA A 112 0.89 6.15 -14.01
CA ALA A 112 -0.40 6.82 -13.88
C ALA A 112 -1.33 6.38 -15.02
N VAL A 113 -2.56 6.01 -14.69
CA VAL A 113 -3.60 5.73 -15.68
C VAL A 113 -4.25 7.06 -16.06
N PRO A 114 -4.15 7.50 -17.33
CA PRO A 114 -4.81 8.72 -17.76
C PRO A 114 -6.33 8.53 -17.64
N SER A 115 -6.97 9.32 -16.78
CA SER A 115 -8.42 9.39 -16.73
C SER A 115 -8.91 9.97 -18.05
N VAL A 116 -9.39 9.11 -18.95
CA VAL A 116 -10.05 9.56 -20.18
C VAL A 116 -11.29 10.34 -19.75
N ARG A 117 -11.28 11.65 -20.02
CA ARG A 117 -12.44 12.53 -19.85
C ARG A 117 -13.38 12.39 -21.02
#